data_AF-B2GK94-F1
#
_entry.id   AF-B2GK94-F1
#
_cell.length_a   1.000
_cell.length_b   1.000
_cell.length_c   1.000
_cell.angle_alpha   90.00
_cell.angle_beta   90.00
_cell.angle_gamma   90.00
#
_symmetry.space_group_name_H-M   'P 1'
#
loop_
_entity.id
_entity.type
_entity.pdbx_description
1 polymer ?
#
loop_
_entity_poly.entity_id
_entity_poly.type
_entity_poly.pdbx_seq_one_letter_code
_entity_poly.pdbx_strand_id
1 'polypeptide(L)' 'MVRGLRGKKIETFSIPYSSISMWSTENAGTLDFNAEIELWTRAGVVKINVGRNIDVLALDQLISRSVLG' A
#
# COMPACT_ATOMS: atom_id res chain seq x y z
N MET A 1 -18.48 34.33 -2.77
CA MET A 1 -17.52 34.12 -1.65
C MET A 1 -16.89 32.76 -1.86
N VAL A 2 -15.57 32.72 -2.02
CA VAL A 2 -14.76 31.51 -2.23
C VAL A 2 -14.54 30.78 -0.92
N ARG A 3 -14.64 29.45 -0.93
CA ARG A 3 -13.75 28.52 -0.20
C ARG A 3 -14.05 27.09 -0.63
N GLY A 4 -13.16 26.53 -1.46
CA GLY A 4 -13.20 25.14 -1.88
C GLY A 4 -12.81 24.19 -0.74
N LEU A 5 -13.38 22.99 -0.75
CA LEU A 5 -12.90 21.85 0.02
C LEU A 5 -12.99 20.60 -0.86
N ARG A 6 -11.96 20.44 -1.69
CA ARG A 6 -11.65 19.22 -2.42
C ARG A 6 -11.11 18.19 -1.41
N GLY A 7 -11.93 17.79 -0.45
CA GLY A 7 -11.59 16.79 0.55
C GLY A 7 -11.73 15.40 -0.07
N LYS A 8 -10.65 14.87 -0.64
CA LYS A 8 -10.57 13.45 -1.01
C LYS A 8 -10.85 12.68 0.29
N LYS A 9 -11.91 11.87 0.35
CA LYS A 9 -12.19 11.01 1.51
C LYS A 9 -10.98 10.09 1.69
N ILE A 10 -10.11 10.40 2.64
CA ILE A 10 -8.95 9.58 2.98
C ILE A 10 -9.45 8.60 4.03
N GLU A 11 -9.67 7.36 3.61
CA GLU A 11 -10.03 6.28 4.52
C GLU A 11 -8.72 5.66 5.03
N THR A 12 -8.42 5.84 6.31
CA THR A 12 -7.24 5.27 6.95
C THR A 12 -7.65 4.00 7.68
N PHE A 13 -7.01 2.88 7.32
CA PHE A 13 -7.21 1.59 7.97
C PHE A 13 -5.93 1.18 8.69
N SER A 14 -6.07 0.70 9.93
CA SER A 14 -4.94 0.15 10.70
C SER A 14 -5.04 -1.36 10.71
N ILE A 15 -4.04 -2.01 10.14
CA ILE A 15 -3.94 -3.47 10.07
C ILE A 15 -2.67 -3.87 10.82
N PRO A 16 -2.77 -4.69 11.88
CA PRO A 16 -1.59 -5.19 12.56
C PRO A 16 -0.79 -6.11 11.61
N TYR A 17 0.53 -5.90 11.55
CA TYR A 17 1.42 -6.69 10.67
C TYR A 17 1.33 -8.19 10.93
N SER A 18 1.11 -8.61 12.17
CA SER A 18 0.91 -10.02 12.56
C SER A 18 -0.33 -10.68 11.93
N SER A 19 -1.29 -9.89 11.43
CA SER A 19 -2.48 -10.39 10.75
C SER A 19 -2.32 -10.47 9.24
N ILE A 20 -1.18 -10.04 8.70
CA ILE A 20 -0.84 -10.19 7.29
C ILE A 20 -0.30 -11.60 7.10
N SER A 21 -1.08 -12.43 6.42
CA SER A 21 -0.71 -13.83 6.13
C SER A 21 0.16 -13.95 4.89
N MET A 22 0.01 -13.01 3.94
CA MET A 22 0.79 -12.95 2.70
C MET A 22 0.78 -11.53 2.14
N TRP A 23 1.79 -11.16 1.36
CA TRP A 23 1.80 -9.94 0.55
C TRP A 23 2.38 -10.21 -0.84
N SER A 24 2.07 -9.33 -1.78
CA SER A 24 2.57 -9.35 -3.15
C SER A 24 2.74 -7.92 -3.62
N THR A 25 3.84 -7.64 -4.30
CA THR A 25 4.11 -6.33 -4.89
C THR A 25 4.27 -6.49 -6.40
N GLU A 26 3.43 -5.81 -7.17
CA GLU A 26 3.54 -5.76 -8.62
C GLU A 26 4.05 -4.38 -9.04
N ASN A 27 5.26 -4.35 -9.58
CA ASN A 27 5.83 -3.15 -10.19
C ASN A 27 5.44 -3.13 -11.67
N ALA A 28 4.68 -2.12 -12.12
CA ALA A 28 4.60 -1.87 -13.55
C ALA A 28 6.03 -1.49 -14.02
N GLY A 29 6.47 -2.09 -15.12
CA GLY A 29 7.86 -2.00 -15.58
C GLY A 29 8.35 -0.57 -15.82
N THR A 30 9.64 -0.44 -16.12
CA THR A 30 10.53 0.75 -16.19
C THR A 30 9.95 2.10 -16.68
N LEU A 31 8.80 2.15 -17.36
CA LEU A 31 8.15 3.38 -17.82
C LEU A 31 6.90 3.80 -17.01
N ASP A 32 6.22 2.88 -16.33
CA ASP A 32 5.00 3.13 -15.55
C ASP A 32 5.31 3.03 -14.05
N PHE A 33 5.54 4.17 -13.41
CA PHE A 33 5.94 4.27 -12.00
C PHE A 33 4.78 4.01 -11.01
N ASN A 34 3.79 3.22 -11.41
CA ASN A 34 2.69 2.83 -10.55
C ASN A 34 2.96 1.39 -10.11
N ALA A 35 2.98 1.16 -8.80
CA ALA A 35 3.04 -0.18 -8.26
C ALA A 35 1.78 -0.48 -7.47
N GLU A 36 1.34 -1.73 -7.51
CA GLU A 36 0.24 -2.21 -6.68
C GLU A 36 0.82 -3.16 -5.62
N ILE A 37 0.43 -2.93 -4.37
CA ILE A 37 0.74 -3.82 -3.25
C ILE A 37 -0.56 -4.47 -2.80
N GLU A 38 -0.57 -5.79 -2.74
CA GLU A 38 -1.68 -6.57 -2.21
C GLU A 38 -1.29 -7.20 -0.88
N LEU A 39 -2.15 -7.03 0.12
CA LEU A 39 -2.00 -7.60 1.46
C LEU A 39 -3.15 -8.56 1.72
N TRP A 40 -2.83 -9.81 2.06
CA TRP A 40 -3.81 -10.81 2.47
C TRP A 40 -3.88 -10.86 3.99
N THR A 41 -5.05 -10.56 4.51
CA THR A 41 -5.35 -10.66 5.94
C THR A 41 -6.52 -11.60 6.17
N ARG A 42 -6.71 -12.05 7.41
CA ARG A 42 -7.89 -12.84 7.78
C ARG A 42 -9.21 -12.08 7.58
N ALA A 43 -9.17 -10.74 7.59
CA ALA A 43 -10.35 -9.89 7.41
C ALA A 43 -10.66 -9.59 5.94
N GLY A 44 -9.73 -9.89 5.01
CA GLY A 44 -9.88 -9.63 3.59
C GLY A 44 -8.56 -9.25 2.90
N VAL A 45 -8.67 -8.98 1.60
CA VAL A 45 -7.55 -8.52 0.76
C VAL A 45 -7.57 -7.01 0.68
N VAL A 46 -6.42 -6.38 0.94
CA VAL A 46 -6.24 -4.92 0.86
C VAL A 46 -5.29 -4.59 -0.27
N LYS A 47 -5.79 -3.83 -1.25
CA LYS A 47 -5.03 -3.34 -2.39
C LYS A 47 -4.59 -1.91 -2.14
N ILE A 48 -3.29 -1.66 -2.25
CA ILE A 48 -2.67 -0.35 -2.07
C ILE A 48 -2.03 0.05 -3.39
N ASN A 49 -2.53 1.13 -3.97
CA ASN A 49 -1.96 1.71 -5.18
C ASN A 49 -0.87 2.71 -4.79
N VAL A 50 0.36 2.40 -5.13
CA VAL A 50 1.56 3.15 -4.83
C VAL A 50 1.91 4.01 -6.04
N GLY A 51 1.86 5.32 -5.86
CA GLY A 51 2.18 6.27 -6.93
C GLY A 51 3.68 6.54 -7.06
N ARG A 52 4.05 7.19 -8.18
CA ARG A 52 5.42 7.50 -8.63
C ARG A 52 6.42 8.07 -7.62
N ASN A 53 5.97 8.69 -6.52
CA ASN A 53 6.86 9.31 -5.54
C ASN A 53 7.24 8.37 -4.37
N ILE A 54 6.64 7.19 -4.32
CA ILE A 54 6.85 6.26 -3.21
C ILE A 54 7.80 5.16 -3.66
N ASP A 55 8.81 4.89 -2.84
CA ASP A 55 9.77 3.81 -3.05
C ASP A 55 9.13 2.47 -2.65
N VAL A 56 8.76 1.69 -3.67
CA VAL A 56 8.10 0.39 -3.51
C VAL A 56 9.05 -0.64 -2.92
N LEU A 57 10.34 -0.55 -3.25
CA LEU A 57 11.36 -1.48 -2.74
C LEU A 57 11.55 -1.28 -1.23
N ALA A 58 11.61 -0.03 -0.78
CA ALA A 58 11.66 0.28 0.64
C ALA A 58 10.40 -0.21 1.39
N LEU A 59 9.22 -0.10 0.77
CA LEU A 59 7.97 -0.62 1.30
C LEU A 59 7.96 -2.14 1.41
N ASP A 60 8.40 -2.84 0.37
CA ASP A 60 8.52 -4.30 0.37
C ASP A 60 9.47 -4.79 1.47
N GLN A 61 10.64 -4.15 1.61
CA GLN A 61 11.59 -4.47 2.70
C GLN A 61 10.98 -4.25 4.09
N LEU A 62 10.19 -3.18 4.26
CA LEU A 62 9.52 -2.88 5.53
C LEU A 62 8.45 -3.92 5.87
N ILE A 63 7.64 -4.32 4.88
CA ILE A 63 6.61 -5.37 5.05
C ILE A 63 7.29 -6.71 5.33
N SER A 64 8.29 -7.09 4.54
CA SER A 64 9.07 -8.32 4.71
C SER A 64 9.65 -8.44 6.11
N ARG A 65 10.29 -7.38 6.61
CA ARG A 65 10.82 -7.34 7.98
C ARG A 65 9.74 -7.45 9.05
N SER A 66 8.55 -6.91 8.80
CA SER A 66 7.47 -6.87 9.79
C SER A 66 6.63 -8.15 9.82
N VAL A 67 6.60 -8.91 8.72
CA VAL A 67 5.84 -10.16 8.59
C VAL A 67 6.70 -11.39 8.88
N LEU A 68 7.98 -11.37 8.50
CA LEU A 68 8.92 -12.48 8.74
C LEU A 68 9.77 -12.33 10.00
N GLY A 69 9.78 -11.13 10.60
CA GLY A 69 10.57 -10.81 11.80
C GLY A 69 9.91 -11.17 13.12
#